data_AF-A0A2M7U136-F1
#
_entry.id   AF-A0A2M7U136-F1
#
_cell.length_a   1.000
_cell.length_b   1.000
_cell.length_c   1.000
_cell.angle_alpha   90.00
_cell.angle_beta   90.00
_cell.angle_gamma   90.00
#
_symmetry.space_group_name_H-M   'P 1'
#
loop_
_entity.id
_entity.type
_entity.pdbx_description
1 polymer ?
#
loop_
_entity_poly.entity_id
_entity_poly.type
_entity_poly.pdbx_seq_one_letter_code
_entity_poly.pdbx_strand_id
1 'polypeptide(L)'
;MKQKHPGDQLRRAKLFTCAIDLIRHSPHLADTIYKHDNMNIGLHRFYGQTKDGLHFCVQIRENKRTGRKDFVSVFSVPKSK
;
A
#
# COMPACT_ATOMS: atom_id res chain seq x y z
N MET A 1 -12.98 -23.79 2.00
CA MET A 1 -12.01 -22.70 1.77
C MET A 1 -12.44 -21.93 0.53
N LYS A 2 -12.85 -20.65 0.64
CA LYS A 2 -13.21 -19.84 -0.54
C LYS A 2 -11.95 -19.55 -1.36
N GLN A 3 -11.80 -20.21 -2.50
CA GLN A 3 -10.76 -19.87 -3.47
C GLN A 3 -11.01 -18.44 -3.95
N LYS A 4 -10.04 -17.55 -3.70
CA LYS A 4 -10.07 -16.18 -4.22
C LYS A 4 -10.06 -16.27 -5.74
N HIS A 5 -10.90 -15.48 -6.41
CA HIS A 5 -11.04 -15.52 -7.86
C HIS A 5 -9.65 -15.37 -8.52
N PRO A 6 -9.25 -16.22 -9.47
CA PRO A 6 -7.91 -16.19 -10.06
C PRO A 6 -7.53 -14.83 -10.66
N GLY A 7 -8.53 -14.08 -11.16
CA GLY A 7 -8.34 -12.70 -11.60
C GLY A 7 -7.88 -11.73 -10.50
N ASP A 8 -8.33 -11.91 -9.26
CA ASP A 8 -7.89 -11.11 -8.11
C ASP A 8 -6.48 -11.49 -7.64
N GLN A 9 -6.10 -12.77 -7.81
CA GLN A 9 -4.74 -13.22 -7.52
C GLN A 9 -3.75 -12.63 -8.52
N LEU A 10 -4.09 -12.63 -9.81
CA LEU A 10 -3.27 -12.05 -10.87
C LEU A 10 -3.16 -10.52 -10.74
N ARG A 11 -4.26 -9.83 -10.41
CA ARG A 11 -4.25 -8.38 -10.11
C ARG A 11 -3.37 -8.06 -8.92
N ARG A 12 -3.47 -8.82 -7.81
CA ARG A 12 -2.61 -8.62 -6.63
C ARG A 12 -1.13 -8.86 -6.94
N ALA A 13 -0.82 -9.89 -7.73
CA ALA A 13 0.56 -10.17 -8.14
C ALA A 13 1.16 -9.03 -8.99
N LYS A 14 0.40 -8.50 -9.96
CA LYS A 14 0.81 -7.33 -10.76
C LYS A 14 1.02 -6.09 -9.90
N LEU A 15 0.07 -5.81 -8.99
CA LEU A 15 0.15 -4.67 -8.07
C LEU A 15 1.32 -4.78 -7.09
N PHE A 16 1.76 -5.99 -6.74
CA PHE A 16 2.90 -6.17 -5.85
C PHE A 16 4.19 -5.63 -6.47
N THR A 17 4.45 -5.91 -7.76
CA THR A 17 5.61 -5.36 -8.46
C THR A 17 5.53 -3.82 -8.54
N CYS A 18 4.36 -3.28 -8.86
CA CYS A 18 4.14 -1.83 -8.86
C CYS A 18 4.31 -1.21 -7.46
N ALA A 19 3.94 -1.92 -6.40
CA ALA A 19 4.10 -1.47 -5.03
C ALA A 19 5.57 -1.35 -4.64
N ILE A 20 6.40 -2.35 -4.96
CA ILE A 20 7.84 -2.31 -4.70
C ILE A 20 8.51 -1.15 -5.45
N ASP A 21 8.13 -0.96 -6.72
CA ASP A 21 8.62 0.12 -7.55
C ASP A 21 8.26 1.50 -6.97
N LEU A 22 6.99 1.69 -6.59
CA LEU A 22 6.50 2.91 -5.96
C LEU A 22 7.24 3.24 -4.67
N ILE A 23 7.45 2.25 -3.79
CA ILE A 23 8.17 2.46 -2.53
C ILE A 23 9.63 2.85 -2.76
N ARG A 24 10.29 2.26 -3.76
CA ARG A 24 11.69 2.57 -4.10
C ARG A 24 11.86 3.98 -4.66
N HIS A 25 10.93 4.42 -5.50
CA HIS A 25 11.04 5.70 -6.21
C HIS A 25 10.31 6.86 -5.53
N SER A 26 9.44 6.61 -4.55
CA SER A 26 8.61 7.64 -3.91
C SER A 26 8.57 7.54 -2.38
N PRO A 27 9.70 7.52 -1.67
CA PRO A 27 9.73 7.41 -0.21
C PRO A 27 9.10 8.62 0.52
N HIS A 28 9.05 9.80 -0.12
CA HIS A 28 8.55 11.04 0.48
C HIS A 28 7.08 11.36 0.19
N LEU A 29 6.42 10.59 -0.67
CA LEU A 29 5.01 10.81 -1.05
C LEU A 29 4.02 9.98 -0.21
N ALA A 30 4.48 9.46 0.92
CA ALA A 30 3.64 8.66 1.80
C ALA A 30 2.73 9.55 2.63
N ASP A 31 1.42 9.40 2.47
CA ASP A 31 0.46 9.94 3.42
C ASP A 31 0.55 9.14 4.72
N THR A 32 1.13 9.75 5.74
CA THR A 32 1.29 9.11 7.05
C THR A 32 0.08 9.43 7.91
N ILE A 33 -0.71 8.40 8.22
CA ILE A 33 -1.84 8.50 9.13
C ILE A 33 -1.44 7.88 10.47
N TYR A 34 -1.56 8.67 11.53
CA TYR A 34 -1.42 8.17 12.90
C TYR A 34 -2.79 7.75 13.40
N LYS A 35 -2.91 6.52 13.91
CA LYS A 35 -4.12 6.14 14.64
C LYS A 35 -4.11 6.84 15.99
N HIS A 36 -5.19 7.58 16.29
CA HIS A 36 -5.37 8.31 17.56
C HIS A 36 -5.12 7.42 18.79
N ASP A 37 -5.48 6.14 18.73
CA ASP A 37 -5.31 5.21 19.86
C ASP A 37 -3.89 4.71 20.08
N ASN A 38 -3.00 4.77 19.08
CA ASN A 38 -1.65 4.22 19.16
C ASN A 38 -0.66 5.12 18.41
N MET A 39 -0.17 6.16 19.08
CA MET A 39 0.85 7.09 18.55
C MET A 39 2.16 6.40 18.14
N ASN A 40 2.39 5.18 18.63
CA ASN A 40 3.56 4.35 18.29
C ASN A 40 3.45 3.64 16.94
N ILE A 41 2.27 3.62 16.31
CA ILE A 41 2.03 2.97 15.02
C ILE A 41 1.73 4.05 13.97
N GLY A 42 2.66 4.24 13.04
CA GLY A 42 2.43 5.03 11.83
C GLY A 42 1.86 4.14 10.72
N LEU A 43 0.85 4.61 10.00
CA LEU A 43 0.38 3.95 8.78
C LEU A 43 0.73 4.82 7.58
N HIS A 44 1.72 4.38 6.81
CA HIS A 44 2.16 5.01 5.58
C HIS A 44 1.32 4.50 4.42
N ARG A 45 0.67 5.42 3.69
CA ARG A 45 -0.10 5.11 2.49
C ARG A 45 0.59 5.73 1.29
N PHE A 46 1.01 4.88 0.36
CA PHE A 46 1.57 5.32 -0.91
C PHE A 46 0.49 5.16 -1.96
N TYR A 47 0.19 6.24 -2.67
CA TYR A 47 -0.75 6.22 -3.78
C TYR A 47 0.04 6.21 -5.08
N GLY A 48 -0.32 5.29 -5.97
CA GLY A 48 0.30 5.14 -7.27
C GLY A 48 -0.75 4.92 -8.35
N GLN A 49 -0.35 5.19 -9.59
CA GLN A 49 -1.14 4.89 -10.77
C GLN A 49 -0.35 3.94 -11.66
N THR A 50 -0.97 2.87 -12.13
CA THR A 50 -0.37 2.01 -13.15
C THR A 50 -0.42 2.70 -14.51
N LYS A 51 0.39 2.21 -15.47
CA LYS A 51 0.35 2.69 -16.87
C LYS A 51 -1.04 2.55 -17.50
N ASP A 52 -1.80 1.54 -17.07
CA ASP A 52 -3.18 1.30 -17.51
C ASP A 52 -4.20 2.26 -16.87
N GLY A 53 -3.74 3.23 -16.07
CA GLY A 53 -4.58 4.22 -15.40
C GLY A 53 -5.22 3.74 -14.09
N LEU A 54 -4.92 2.52 -13.64
CA LEU A 54 -5.47 1.96 -12.40
C LEU A 54 -4.78 2.58 -11.19
N HIS A 55 -5.56 3.19 -10.30
CA HIS A 55 -5.04 3.74 -9.06
C HIS A 55 -4.96 2.63 -8.01
N PHE A 56 -3.85 2.60 -7.29
CA PHE A 56 -3.63 1.65 -6.21
C PHE A 56 -3.02 2.35 -5.01
N CYS A 57 -3.27 1.76 -3.85
CA CYS A 57 -2.73 2.21 -2.58
C CYS A 57 -1.92 1.07 -1.97
N VAL A 58 -0.72 1.40 -1.50
CA VAL A 58 0.17 0.52 -0.75
C VAL A 58 0.16 0.99 0.70
N GLN A 59 -0.07 0.05 1.61
CA GLN A 59 -0.07 0.30 3.04
C GLN A 59 1.15 -0.33 3.69
N ILE A 60 1.93 0.51 4.38
CA ILE A 60 3.07 0.10 5.20
C ILE A 60 2.80 0.55 6.62
N ARG A 61 2.93 -0.37 7.56
CA ARG A 61 2.87 -0.07 8.99
C ARG A 61 4.28 0.18 9.48
N GLU A 62 4.50 1.31 10.13
CA GLU A 62 5.73 1.60 10.85
C GLU A 62 5.50 1.52 12.35
N ASN A 63 6.34 0.75 13.03
CA ASN A 63 6.48 0.82 14.47
C ASN A 63 7.50 1.91 14.81
N LYS A 64 7.05 3.06 15.32
CA LYS A 64 7.93 4.19 15.63
C LYS A 64 8.93 3.89 16.74
N ARG A 65 8.61 2.96 17.65
CA ARG A 65 9.50 2.57 18.76
C ARG A 65 10.74 1.83 18.27
N THR A 66 10.59 1.01 17.23
CA THR A 66 11.69 0.18 16.70
C THR A 66 12.17 0.62 15.32
N GLY A 67 11.49 1.57 14.68
CA GLY A 67 11.71 1.98 13.29
C GLY A 67 11.32 0.92 12.26
N ARG A 68 10.79 -0.24 12.69
CA ARG A 68 10.46 -1.37 11.81
C ARG A 68 9.26 -1.02 10.93
N LYS A 69 9.42 -1.24 9.63
CA LYS A 69 8.37 -1.04 8.61
C LYS A 69 7.95 -2.40 8.08
N ASP A 70 6.66 -2.70 8.16
CA ASP A 70 6.07 -3.94 7.67
C ASP A 70 5.08 -3.63 6.54
N PHE A 71 5.24 -4.33 5.41
CA PHE A 71 4.29 -4.26 4.30
C PHE A 71 2.97 -4.90 4.74
N VAL A 72 1.88 -4.13 4.71
CA VAL A 72 0.56 -4.60 5.18
C VAL A 72 -0.24 -5.14 4.00
N SER A 73 -0.45 -4.31 2.98
CA SER A 73 -1.36 -4.63 1.88
C SER A 73 -1.16 -3.70 0.70
N VAL A 74 -1.52 -4.19 -0.49
CA VAL A 74 -1.72 -3.39 -1.70
C VAL A 74 -3.11 -3.67 -2.26
N PHE A 75 -3.84 -2.62 -2.62
CA PHE A 75 -5.18 -2.74 -3.19
C PHE A 75 -5.47 -1.62 -4.18
N SER A 76 -6.37 -1.90 -5.14
CA SER A 76 -6.87 -0.88 -6.06
C SER A 76 -7.79 0.08 -5.31
N VAL A 77 -7.60 1.38 -5.53
CA VAL A 77 -8.49 2.42 -5.01
C VAL A 77 -9.31 3.02 -6.17
N PRO A 78 -10.59 3.34 -5.96
CA PRO A 78 -11.33 4.13 -6.93
C PRO A 78 -10.63 5.49 -7.10
N LYS A 79 -10.65 6.02 -8.32
CA LYS A 79 -10.14 7.36 -8.61
C LYS A 79 -10.90 8.35 -7.72
N SER A 80 -10.22 9.03 -6.80
CA SER A 80 -10.85 10.12 -6.07
C SER A 80 -11.23 11.19 -7.09
N LYS A 81 -12.50 11.60 -7.07
CA LYS A 81 -13.11 12.51 -8.04
C LYS A 81 -12.64 13.95 -7.80
#